data_AF-A0A1X2HZY4-F1
#
_entry.id   AF-A0A1X2HZY4-F1
#
_cell.length_a   1.000
_cell.length_b   1.000
_cell.length_c   1.000
_cell.angle_alpha   90.00
_cell.angle_beta   90.00
_cell.angle_gamma   90.00
#
_symmetry.space_group_name_H-M   'P 1'
#
loop_
_entity.id
_entity.type
_entity.pdbx_description
1 polymer ?
#
loop_
_entity_poly.entity_id
_entity_poly.type
_entity_poly.pdbx_seq_one_letter_code
_entity_poly.pdbx_strand_id
1 'polypeptide(L)'
;PSIPPTQWKRFWKIRLTPTARNVWYRLILNKWPALTRLHFFLPHQFPSPFCPACPLLYQTTRHMALDCPIRALIWQASWSHLFPSIPFSTDTIWFSLLFLRPPPSPSLIPTTLWFQYLGSTLHAIWNAHWALVFENRPLRPTTIVPSIIRTLS
;
A
#
# COMPACT_ATOMS: atom_id res chain seq x y z
N PRO A 1 9.73 13.26 2.80
CA PRO A 1 9.27 13.66 4.16
C PRO A 1 10.36 13.44 5.21
N SER A 2 10.55 14.38 6.14
CA SER A 2 11.47 14.19 7.27
C SER A 2 10.74 13.46 8.39
N ILE A 3 11.06 12.18 8.60
CA ILE A 3 10.52 11.36 9.70
C ILE A 3 11.50 11.45 10.87
N PRO A 4 11.04 11.83 12.08
CA PRO A 4 11.90 11.90 13.26
C PRO A 4 12.54 10.55 13.62
N PRO A 5 13.74 10.51 14.21
CA PRO A 5 14.41 9.28 14.62
C PRO A 5 13.56 8.37 15.52
N THR A 6 12.71 8.95 16.37
CA THR A 6 11.81 8.20 17.26
C THR A 6 10.75 7.41 16.49
N GLN A 7 10.20 7.98 15.41
CA GLN A 7 9.25 7.31 14.53
C GLN A 7 9.93 6.22 13.70
N TRP A 8 11.16 6.46 13.23
CA TRP A 8 11.96 5.41 12.60
C TRP A 8 12.21 4.22 13.53
N LYS A 9 12.60 4.48 14.79
CA LYS A 9 12.76 3.42 15.79
C LYS A 9 11.48 2.60 15.98
N ARG A 10 10.31 3.25 15.96
CA ARG A 10 9.00 2.55 16.01
C ARG A 10 8.74 1.74 14.75
N PHE A 11 9.00 2.30 13.57
CA PHE A 11 8.84 1.62 12.29
C PHE A 11 9.60 0.30 12.23
N TRP A 12 10.87 0.31 12.64
CA TRP A 12 11.70 -0.90 12.65
C TRP A 12 11.19 -1.98 13.61
N LYS A 13 10.42 -1.60 14.64
CA LYS A 13 9.81 -2.53 15.62
C LYS A 13 8.44 -3.07 15.20
N ILE A 14 7.82 -2.55 14.13
CA ILE A 14 6.53 -3.09 13.65
C ILE A 14 6.74 -4.55 13.24
N ARG A 15 5.85 -5.44 13.70
CA ARG A 15 5.83 -6.86 13.33
C ARG A 15 5.37 -7.02 11.88
N LEU A 16 6.31 -6.91 10.95
CA LEU A 16 6.15 -7.13 9.51
C LEU A 16 7.21 -8.10 9.02
N THR A 17 6.89 -8.82 7.95
CA THR A 17 7.92 -9.56 7.20
C THR A 17 8.97 -8.59 6.65
N PRO A 18 10.23 -9.05 6.43
CA PRO A 18 11.27 -8.21 5.85
C PRO A 18 10.85 -7.56 4.52
N THR A 19 10.17 -8.32 3.66
CA THR A 19 9.68 -7.84 2.36
C THR A 19 8.62 -6.76 2.50
N ALA A 20 7.61 -6.95 3.36
CA ALA A 20 6.59 -5.94 3.62
C ALA A 20 7.19 -4.63 4.15
N ARG A 21 8.16 -4.75 5.09
CA ARG A 21 8.86 -3.59 5.64
C ARG A 21 9.67 -2.87 4.56
N ASN A 22 10.39 -3.58 3.70
CA ASN A 22 11.16 -2.98 2.60
C ASN A 22 10.26 -2.26 1.59
N VAL A 23 9.11 -2.84 1.23
CA VAL A 23 8.12 -2.20 0.36
C VAL A 23 7.65 -0.87 0.96
N TRP A 24 7.28 -0.85 2.24
CA TRP A 24 6.86 0.37 2.90
C TRP A 24 8.02 1.38 3.07
N TYR A 25 9.21 0.93 3.43
CA TYR A 25 10.40 1.77 3.53
C TYR A 25 10.70 2.50 2.21
N ARG A 26 10.64 1.78 1.09
CA ARG A 26 10.79 2.37 -0.26
C ARG A 26 9.70 3.38 -0.58
N LEU A 27 8.48 3.23 -0.05
CA LEU A 27 7.41 4.20 -0.23
C LEU A 27 7.77 5.52 0.44
N ILE A 28 8.19 5.44 1.71
CA ILE A 28 8.60 6.60 2.52
C ILE A 28 9.73 7.37 1.83
N LEU A 29 10.72 6.67 1.27
CA LEU A 29 11.84 7.27 0.54
C LEU A 29 11.48 7.76 -0.88
N ASN A 30 10.20 7.65 -1.28
CA ASN A 30 9.76 7.91 -2.64
C ASN A 30 10.59 7.15 -3.69
N LYS A 31 10.87 5.88 -3.43
CA LYS A 31 11.63 4.94 -4.28
C LYS A 31 10.77 3.81 -4.84
N TRP A 32 9.46 4.01 -4.89
CA TRP A 32 8.56 3.08 -5.58
C TRP A 32 8.77 3.14 -7.11
N PRO A 33 8.86 1.98 -7.78
CA PRO A 33 8.92 1.85 -9.23
C PRO A 33 7.50 1.89 -9.82
N ALA A 34 6.81 3.02 -9.65
CA ALA A 34 5.56 3.28 -10.36
C ALA A 34 5.82 3.32 -11.87
N LEU A 35 4.86 2.89 -12.71
CA LEU A 35 5.11 2.80 -14.14
C LEU A 35 5.44 4.14 -14.80
N THR A 36 4.95 5.29 -14.30
CA THR A 36 5.40 6.59 -14.80
C THR A 36 6.91 6.80 -14.61
N ARG A 37 7.45 6.37 -13.47
CA ARG A 37 8.89 6.43 -13.19
C ARG A 37 9.66 5.40 -14.03
N LEU A 38 9.16 4.18 -14.13
CA LEU A 38 9.84 3.14 -14.89
C LEU A 38 9.88 3.44 -16.38
N HIS A 39 8.77 3.93 -16.93
CA HIS A 39 8.71 4.37 -18.32
C HIS A 39 9.73 5.50 -18.60
N PHE A 40 9.87 6.45 -17.68
CA PHE A 40 10.85 7.53 -17.81
C PHE A 40 12.31 7.03 -17.85
N PHE A 41 12.68 6.08 -16.98
CA PHE A 41 14.07 5.59 -16.90
C PHE A 41 14.38 4.41 -17.83
N LEU A 42 13.40 3.61 -18.18
CA LEU A 42 13.53 2.35 -18.92
C LEU A 42 12.40 2.20 -19.97
N PRO A 43 12.26 3.14 -20.92
CA PRO A 43 11.10 3.19 -21.83
C PRO A 43 10.98 1.95 -22.72
N HIS A 44 12.09 1.28 -23.06
CA HIS A 44 12.06 0.06 -23.86
C HIS A 44 11.51 -1.15 -23.10
N GLN A 45 11.75 -1.23 -21.78
CA GLN A 45 11.24 -2.32 -20.93
C GLN A 45 9.82 -2.03 -20.44
N PHE A 46 9.50 -0.76 -20.20
CA PHE A 46 8.20 -0.29 -19.74
C PHE A 46 7.65 0.73 -20.75
N PRO A 47 7.05 0.28 -21.87
CA PRO A 47 6.65 1.15 -22.97
C PRO A 47 5.46 2.06 -22.64
N SER A 48 4.76 1.82 -21.52
CA SER A 48 3.58 2.57 -21.12
C SER A 48 3.67 3.06 -19.67
N PRO A 49 3.40 4.35 -19.39
CA PRO A 49 3.28 4.89 -18.03
C PRO A 49 1.89 4.66 -17.41
N PHE A 50 0.94 4.07 -18.16
CA PHE A 50 -0.44 3.89 -17.73
C PHE A 50 -0.62 2.68 -16.80
N CYS A 51 -1.64 2.75 -15.94
CA CYS A 51 -1.93 1.67 -15.01
C CYS A 51 -2.51 0.44 -15.76
N PRO A 52 -1.93 -0.75 -15.61
CA PRO A 52 -2.43 -1.96 -16.29
C PRO A 52 -3.79 -2.43 -15.76
N ALA A 53 -4.23 -1.92 -14.61
CA ALA A 53 -5.51 -2.25 -14.00
C ALA A 53 -6.63 -1.23 -14.33
N CYS A 54 -6.27 -0.03 -14.79
CA CYS A 54 -7.19 1.01 -15.26
C CYS A 54 -6.47 1.88 -16.31
N PRO A 55 -6.37 1.41 -17.57
CA PRO A 55 -5.44 1.93 -18.58
C PRO A 55 -5.61 3.41 -18.98
N LEU A 56 -6.68 4.07 -18.54
CA LEU A 56 -6.94 5.48 -18.83
C LEU A 56 -6.16 6.45 -17.93
N LEU A 57 -5.52 5.96 -16.87
CA LEU A 57 -4.84 6.79 -15.88
C LEU A 57 -3.35 6.46 -15.78
N TYR A 58 -2.51 7.49 -15.66
CA TYR A 58 -1.09 7.32 -15.35
C TYR A 58 -0.89 6.71 -13.98
N GLN A 59 0.01 5.73 -13.91
CA GLN A 59 0.34 5.09 -12.65
C GLN A 59 1.46 5.84 -11.93
N THR A 60 1.07 6.84 -11.15
CA THR A 60 1.94 7.47 -10.14
C THR A 60 2.15 6.54 -8.94
N THR A 61 3.10 6.88 -8.05
CA THR A 61 3.31 6.12 -6.80
C THR A 61 2.04 6.02 -5.96
N ARG A 62 1.30 7.12 -5.81
CA ARG A 62 0.05 7.13 -5.04
C ARG A 62 -1.03 6.30 -5.74
N HIS A 63 -1.13 6.39 -7.06
CA HIS A 63 -2.06 5.57 -7.83
C HIS A 63 -1.75 4.07 -7.73
N MET A 64 -0.47 3.70 -7.81
CA MET A 64 0.00 2.33 -7.63
C MET A 64 -0.25 1.78 -6.22
N ALA A 65 -0.22 2.63 -5.19
CA ALA A 65 -0.44 2.21 -3.81
C ALA A 65 -1.94 2.19 -3.45
N LEU A 66 -2.73 3.12 -3.99
CA LEU A 66 -4.00 3.52 -3.41
C LEU A 66 -5.05 3.99 -4.43
N ASP A 67 -4.77 5.01 -5.24
CA ASP A 67 -5.83 5.72 -6.00
C ASP A 67 -6.40 4.92 -7.19
N CYS A 68 -5.74 3.83 -7.61
CA CYS A 68 -6.34 2.92 -8.58
C CYS A 68 -7.66 2.33 -8.03
N PRO A 69 -8.78 2.34 -8.79
CA PRO A 69 -10.08 1.87 -8.29
C PRO A 69 -10.04 0.47 -7.66
N ILE A 70 -9.33 -0.49 -8.27
CA ILE A 70 -9.21 -1.86 -7.73
C ILE A 70 -8.42 -1.87 -6.41
N ARG A 71 -7.43 -1.00 -6.25
CA ARG A 71 -6.62 -0.90 -5.02
C ARG A 71 -7.37 -0.18 -3.92
N ALA A 72 -8.08 0.89 -4.26
CA ALA A 72 -9.01 1.57 -3.35
C ALA A 72 -10.05 0.58 -2.81
N LEU A 73 -10.61 -0.30 -3.65
CA LEU A 73 -11.52 -1.36 -3.23
C LEU A 73 -10.86 -2.35 -2.25
N ILE A 74 -9.61 -2.76 -2.48
CA ILE A 74 -8.87 -3.64 -1.55
C ILE A 74 -8.71 -2.96 -0.19
N TRP A 75 -8.27 -1.70 -0.17
CA TRP A 75 -8.15 -0.91 1.05
C TRP A 75 -9.51 -0.77 1.75
N GLN A 76 -10.56 -0.38 1.03
CA GLN A 76 -11.88 -0.16 1.61
C GLN A 76 -12.51 -1.44 2.15
N ALA A 77 -12.40 -2.55 1.43
CA ALA A 77 -12.98 -3.83 1.85
C ALA A 77 -12.26 -4.40 3.09
N SER A 78 -10.92 -4.38 3.10
CA SER A 78 -10.15 -4.79 4.28
C SER A 78 -10.34 -3.83 5.46
N TRP A 79 -10.44 -2.52 5.20
CA TRP A 79 -10.78 -1.51 6.20
C TRP A 79 -12.13 -1.79 6.84
N SER A 80 -13.18 -1.99 6.04
CA SER A 80 -14.55 -2.18 6.52
C SER A 80 -14.68 -3.45 7.36
N HIS A 81 -13.86 -4.47 7.07
CA HIS A 81 -13.80 -5.69 7.87
C HIS A 81 -13.13 -5.47 9.23
N LEU A 82 -12.00 -4.74 9.27
CA LEU A 82 -11.20 -4.58 10.48
C LEU A 82 -11.67 -3.42 11.38
N PHE A 83 -12.23 -2.37 10.76
CA PHE A 83 -12.57 -1.10 11.41
C PHE A 83 -14.00 -0.64 11.00
N PRO A 84 -15.03 -1.47 11.20
CA PRO A 84 -16.38 -1.22 10.65
C PRO A 84 -17.01 0.10 11.11
N SER A 85 -16.66 0.57 12.31
CA SER A 85 -17.21 1.81 12.89
C SER A 85 -16.41 3.07 12.55
N ILE A 86 -15.33 2.96 11.77
CA ILE A 86 -14.43 4.08 11.47
C ILE A 86 -14.59 4.48 9.99
N PRO A 87 -14.81 5.77 9.67
CA PRO A 87 -14.88 6.23 8.29
C PRO A 87 -13.59 5.92 7.51
N PHE A 88 -13.74 5.35 6.31
CA PHE A 88 -12.62 5.11 5.41
C PHE A 88 -12.18 6.41 4.72
N SER A 89 -10.88 6.64 4.66
CA SER A 89 -10.30 7.76 3.91
C SER A 89 -8.96 7.34 3.31
N THR A 90 -8.84 7.51 2.00
CA THR A 90 -7.60 7.28 1.25
C THR A 90 -6.50 8.22 1.72
N ASP A 91 -6.81 9.48 2.02
CA ASP A 91 -5.82 10.42 2.54
C ASP A 91 -5.31 10.02 3.92
N THR A 92 -6.17 9.53 4.80
CA THR A 92 -5.75 8.97 6.09
C THR A 92 -4.73 7.84 5.90
N ILE A 93 -5.00 6.90 4.99
CA ILE A 93 -4.05 5.83 4.65
C ILE A 93 -2.74 6.42 4.12
N TRP A 94 -2.82 7.31 3.12
CA TRP A 94 -1.66 7.87 2.44
C TRP A 94 -0.73 8.62 3.40
N PHE A 95 -1.28 9.52 4.21
CA PHE A 95 -0.48 10.28 5.17
C PHE A 95 0.08 9.38 6.28
N SER A 96 -0.65 8.33 6.67
CA SER A 96 -0.14 7.39 7.67
C SER A 96 0.99 6.53 7.13
N LEU A 97 0.94 6.15 5.86
CA LEU A 97 2.03 5.48 5.17
C LEU A 97 3.28 6.36 5.05
N LEU A 98 3.13 7.62 4.66
CA LEU A 98 4.28 8.51 4.40
C LEU A 98 4.89 9.13 5.66
N PHE A 99 4.10 9.32 6.71
CA PHE A 99 4.49 10.06 7.92
C PHE A 99 4.35 9.24 9.21
N LEU A 100 4.07 7.93 9.10
CA LEU A 100 3.90 7.03 10.24
C LEU A 100 2.90 7.57 11.29
N ARG A 101 1.80 8.17 10.80
CA ARG A 101 0.77 8.74 11.67
C ARG A 101 0.06 7.65 12.47
N PRO A 102 -0.34 7.93 13.72
CA PRO A 102 -1.15 7.02 14.52
C PRO A 102 -2.52 6.78 13.85
N PRO A 103 -3.28 5.76 14.28
CA PRO A 103 -4.61 5.52 13.77
C PRO A 103 -5.55 6.72 13.98
N PRO A 104 -6.58 6.89 13.12
CA PRO A 104 -7.54 8.00 13.23
C PRO A 104 -8.39 7.95 14.51
N SER A 105 -8.51 6.77 15.13
CA SER A 105 -9.23 6.59 16.40
C SER A 105 -8.41 5.71 17.34
N PRO A 106 -7.41 6.28 18.06
CA PRO A 106 -6.48 5.52 18.90
C PRO A 106 -7.14 4.75 20.06
N SER A 107 -8.33 5.15 20.49
CA SER A 107 -9.12 4.42 21.50
C SER A 107 -9.76 3.13 20.95
N LEU A 108 -9.97 3.05 19.63
CA LEU A 108 -10.66 1.94 18.97
C LEU A 108 -9.70 1.05 18.17
N ILE A 109 -8.59 1.60 17.69
CA ILE A 109 -7.62 0.90 16.87
C ILE A 109 -6.29 0.81 17.62
N PRO A 110 -5.86 -0.39 18.06
CA PRO A 110 -4.52 -0.58 18.61
C PRO A 110 -3.45 -0.13 17.61
N THR A 111 -2.47 0.64 18.08
CA THR A 111 -1.40 1.20 17.22
C THR A 111 -0.58 0.10 16.53
N THR A 112 -0.41 -1.06 17.19
CA THR A 112 0.25 -2.23 16.60
C THR A 112 -0.52 -2.77 15.40
N LEU A 113 -1.82 -3.04 15.57
CA LEU A 113 -2.71 -3.50 14.51
C LEU A 113 -2.75 -2.49 13.35
N TRP A 114 -2.83 -1.19 13.66
CA TRP A 114 -2.82 -0.12 12.66
C TRP A 114 -1.62 -0.21 11.71
N PHE A 115 -0.42 -0.26 12.27
CA PHE A 115 0.78 -0.30 11.45
C PHE A 115 0.97 -1.65 10.74
N GLN A 116 0.56 -2.76 11.36
CA GLN A 116 0.56 -4.05 10.68
C GLN A 116 -0.39 -4.05 9.49
N TYR A 117 -1.61 -3.51 9.65
CA TYR A 117 -2.59 -3.36 8.59
C TYR A 117 -2.05 -2.54 7.41
N LEU A 118 -1.47 -1.38 7.69
CA LEU A 118 -0.86 -0.53 6.66
C LEU A 118 0.24 -1.26 5.89
N GLY A 119 1.20 -1.86 6.59
CA GLY A 119 2.33 -2.54 5.96
C GLY A 119 1.92 -3.79 5.17
N SER A 120 1.06 -4.62 5.74
CA SER A 120 0.59 -5.87 5.12
C SER A 120 -0.28 -5.62 3.89
N THR A 121 -1.19 -4.65 3.96
CA THR A 121 -2.06 -4.29 2.82
C THR A 121 -1.23 -3.69 1.68
N LEU A 122 -0.30 -2.78 2.00
CA LEU A 122 0.61 -2.20 1.03
C LEU A 122 1.46 -3.29 0.32
N HIS A 123 1.97 -4.25 1.09
CA HIS A 123 2.73 -5.37 0.54
C HIS A 123 1.89 -6.30 -0.34
N ALA A 124 0.65 -6.60 0.05
CA ALA A 124 -0.26 -7.42 -0.74
C ALA A 124 -0.58 -6.75 -2.10
N ILE A 125 -0.84 -5.44 -2.09
CA ILE A 125 -1.04 -4.64 -3.31
C ILE A 125 0.21 -4.62 -4.18
N TRP A 126 1.39 -4.43 -3.57
CA TRP A 126 2.66 -4.46 -4.27
C TRP A 126 2.88 -5.80 -4.99
N ASN A 127 2.72 -6.93 -4.28
CA ASN A 127 2.91 -8.25 -4.86
C ASN A 127 1.91 -8.51 -6.01
N ALA A 128 0.64 -8.18 -5.80
CA ALA A 128 -0.39 -8.34 -6.83
C ALA A 128 -0.13 -7.46 -8.05
N HIS A 129 0.41 -6.24 -7.86
CA HIS A 129 0.79 -5.38 -8.97
C HIS A 129 1.90 -5.98 -9.82
N TRP A 130 2.98 -6.48 -9.21
CA TRP A 130 4.08 -7.06 -9.97
C TRP A 130 3.73 -8.39 -10.62
N ALA A 131 2.87 -9.20 -9.98
CA ALA A 131 2.29 -10.37 -10.62
C ALA A 131 1.42 -9.99 -11.84
N LEU A 132 0.69 -8.87 -11.80
CA LEU A 132 0.00 -8.36 -12.99
C LEU A 132 0.99 -7.94 -14.09
N VAL A 133 2.02 -7.17 -13.74
CA VAL A 133 2.96 -6.62 -14.73
C VAL A 133 3.81 -7.70 -15.39
N PHE A 134 4.33 -8.67 -14.62
CA PHE A 134 5.28 -9.67 -15.12
C PHE A 134 4.66 -11.03 -15.43
N GLU A 135 3.56 -11.41 -14.76
CA GLU A 135 2.92 -12.72 -14.94
C GLU A 135 1.52 -12.62 -15.56
N ASN A 136 1.07 -11.40 -15.92
CA ASN A 136 -0.29 -11.13 -16.40
C ASN A 136 -1.40 -11.64 -15.45
N ARG A 137 -1.11 -11.73 -14.15
CA ARG A 137 -2.06 -12.19 -13.14
C ARG A 137 -3.01 -11.05 -12.73
N PRO A 138 -4.33 -11.15 -12.93
CA PRO A 138 -5.25 -10.06 -12.61
C PRO A 138 -5.30 -9.78 -11.10
N LEU A 139 -5.45 -8.51 -10.74
CA LEU A 139 -5.72 -8.13 -9.34
C LEU A 139 -7.15 -8.58 -8.97
N ARG A 140 -7.25 -9.46 -7.97
CA ARG A 140 -8.53 -9.99 -7.48
C ARG A 140 -8.72 -9.59 -6.00
N PRO A 141 -9.54 -8.55 -5.71
CA PRO A 141 -9.82 -8.17 -4.32
C PRO A 141 -10.35 -9.33 -3.47
N THR A 142 -11.13 -10.23 -4.07
CA THR A 142 -11.68 -11.45 -3.44
C THR A 142 -10.61 -12.42 -2.91
N THR A 143 -9.40 -12.41 -3.48
CA THR A 143 -8.27 -13.22 -3.00
C THR A 143 -7.35 -12.43 -2.08
N ILE A 144 -7.13 -11.15 -2.42
CA ILE A 144 -6.18 -10.28 -1.71
C ILE A 144 -6.70 -9.91 -0.31
N VAL A 145 -7.98 -9.53 -0.18
CA VAL A 145 -8.57 -9.09 1.10
C VAL A 145 -8.51 -10.19 2.16
N PRO A 146 -8.95 -11.44 1.90
CA PRO A 146 -8.82 -12.52 2.89
C PRO A 146 -7.37 -12.80 3.30
N SER A 147 -6.42 -12.68 2.36
CA SER A 147 -4.99 -12.87 2.66
C SER A 147 -4.46 -11.81 3.64
N ILE A 148 -4.93 -10.57 3.54
CA ILE A 148 -4.59 -9.47 4.45
C ILE A 148 -5.15 -9.79 5.83
N ILE A 149 -6.44 -10.12 5.92
CA ILE A 149 -7.13 -10.42 7.18
C ILE A 149 -6.44 -11.58 7.92
N ARG A 150 -6.14 -12.67 7.20
CA ARG A 150 -5.41 -13.83 7.75
C ARG A 150 -4.00 -13.48 8.24
N THR A 151 -3.35 -12.48 7.66
CA THR A 151 -2.02 -12.04 8.11
C THR A 151 -2.09 -11.23 9.41
N LEU A 152 -3.26 -10.67 9.72
CA LEU A 152 -3.50 -9.79 10.86
C LEU A 152 -4.26 -10.46 12.01
N SER A 153 -4.80 -11.66 11.77
CA SER A 153 -5.43 -12.53 12.78
C SER A 153 -4.36 -13.34 13.50
#